data_AF-A0A969I197-F1
#
_entry.id   AF-A0A969I197-F1
#
_cell.length_a   1.000
_cell.length_b   1.000
_cell.length_c   1.000
_cell.angle_alpha   90.00
_cell.angle_beta   90.00
_cell.angle_gamma   90.00
#
_symmetry.space_group_name_H-M   'P 1'
#
loop_
_entity.id
_entity.type
_entity.pdbx_description
1 polymer ?
#
loop_
_entity_poly.entity_id
_entity_poly.type
_entity_poly.pdbx_seq_one_letter_code
_entity_poly.pdbx_strand_id
1 'polypeptide(L)'
;ARRVLLAAFIGTGSSFLAFAALAQKRGMTSIEFPNKGLYYLGGLTEASETLICFALMCLWPDQFAWWAYGFAALCALTIATRIVGGARQLSRRV
;
A
#
# COMPACT_ATOMS: atom_id res chain seq x y z
N ALA A 1 -7.17 -7.50 -16.67
CA ALA A 1 -6.23 -8.12 -15.69
C ALA A 1 -4.88 -7.38 -15.58
N ARG A 2 -3.92 -7.47 -16.53
CA ARG A 2 -2.55 -6.90 -16.35
C ARG A 2 -2.49 -5.40 -16.04
N ARG A 3 -3.25 -4.58 -16.80
CA ARG A 3 -3.31 -3.13 -16.59
C ARG A 3 -3.85 -2.76 -15.20
N VAL A 4 -4.80 -3.56 -14.70
CA VAL A 4 -5.42 -3.38 -13.37
C VAL A 4 -4.41 -3.72 -12.27
N LEU A 5 -3.62 -4.78 -12.46
CA LEU A 5 -2.54 -5.16 -11.54
C LEU A 5 -1.49 -4.04 -11.40
N LEU A 6 -1.04 -3.50 -12.55
CA LEU A 6 -0.08 -2.39 -12.55
C LEU A 6 -0.64 -1.13 -11.90
N ALA A 7 -1.89 -0.77 -12.23
CA ALA A 7 -2.56 0.38 -11.62
C ALA A 7 -2.72 0.21 -10.10
N ALA A 8 -3.08 -0.99 -9.64
CA ALA A 8 -3.22 -1.31 -8.23
C ALA A 8 -1.88 -1.24 -7.49
N PHE A 9 -0.82 -1.80 -8.06
CA PHE A 9 0.52 -1.78 -7.46
C PHE A 9 1.09 -0.36 -7.37
N ILE A 10 1.08 0.38 -8.49
CA ILE A 10 1.56 1.76 -8.55
C ILE A 10 0.70 2.68 -7.67
N GLY A 11 -0.62 2.50 -7.67
CA GLY A 11 -1.54 3.27 -6.83
C GLY A 11 -1.24 3.08 -5.35
N THR A 12 -1.01 1.83 -4.91
CA THR A 12 -0.70 1.52 -3.51
C THR A 12 0.62 2.17 -3.06
N GLY A 13 1.67 2.08 -3.90
CA GLY A 13 2.96 2.72 -3.63
C GLY A 13 2.89 4.26 -3.64
N SER A 14 2.11 4.84 -4.55
CA SER A 14 1.94 6.30 -4.65
C SER A 14 1.20 6.86 -3.44
N SER A 15 0.13 6.18 -2.96
CA SER A 15 -0.56 6.57 -1.73
C SER A 15 0.34 6.44 -0.50
N PHE A 16 1.25 5.44 -0.48
CA PHE A 16 2.26 5.32 0.57
C PHE A 16 3.17 6.56 0.61
N LEU A 17 3.74 6.90 -0.54
CA LEU A 17 4.70 7.99 -0.64
C LEU A 17 4.07 9.35 -0.37
N ALA A 18 2.85 9.60 -0.86
CA ALA A 18 2.10 10.82 -0.61
C ALA A 18 1.85 11.03 0.89
N PHE A 19 1.47 9.97 1.60
CA PHE A 19 1.30 10.02 3.06
C PHE A 19 2.63 10.27 3.78
N ALA A 20 3.70 9.54 3.41
CA ALA A 20 5.02 9.71 4.02
C ALA A 20 5.56 11.14 3.85
N ALA A 21 5.40 11.73 2.66
CA ALA A 21 5.79 13.11 2.38
C ALA A 21 5.00 14.14 3.22
N LEU A 22 3.69 13.94 3.39
CA LEU A 22 2.87 14.80 4.26
C LEU A 22 3.25 14.65 5.75
N ALA A 23 3.48 13.43 6.21
CA ALA A 23 3.88 13.14 7.59
C ALA A 23 5.24 13.79 7.92
N GLN A 24 6.22 13.68 7.02
CA GLN A 24 7.53 14.32 7.15
C GLN A 24 7.41 15.85 7.19
N LYS A 25 6.58 16.47 6.33
CA LYS A 25 6.34 17.93 6.35
C LYS A 25 5.74 18.42 7.67
N ARG A 26 5.01 17.58 8.39
CA ARG A 26 4.40 17.92 9.69
C ARG A 26 5.24 17.54 10.90
N GLY A 27 6.49 17.14 10.69
CA GLY A 27 7.39 16.75 11.77
C GLY A 27 6.93 15.50 12.54
N MET A 28 6.07 14.67 11.92
CA MET A 28 5.69 13.39 12.50
C MET A 28 6.90 12.46 12.38
N THR A 29 7.56 12.20 13.50
CA THR A 29 8.63 11.20 13.59
C THR A 29 8.01 9.83 13.84
N SER A 30 8.46 8.82 13.09
CA SER A 30 8.00 7.44 13.31
C SER A 30 8.52 6.98 14.66
N ILE A 31 7.63 6.82 15.63
CA ILE A 31 7.96 6.38 17.00
C ILE A 31 8.53 4.94 16.99
N GLU A 32 8.17 4.16 15.97
CA GLU A 32 8.50 2.74 15.87
C GLU A 32 9.76 2.46 15.03
N PHE A 33 10.16 3.36 14.12
CA PHE A 33 11.35 3.21 13.27
C PHE A 33 12.14 4.53 13.09
N PRO A 34 12.88 4.98 14.11
CA PRO A 34 13.56 6.29 14.12
C PRO A 34 14.71 6.44 13.10
N ASN A 35 15.24 5.35 12.54
CA ASN A 35 16.39 5.36 11.60
C ASN A 35 16.00 5.19 10.12
N LYS A 36 14.71 5.13 9.77
CA LYS A 36 14.27 5.06 8.36
C LYS A 36 13.84 6.43 7.86
N GLY A 37 14.35 6.85 6.70
CA GLY A 37 14.10 8.18 6.13
C GLY A 37 12.66 8.51 5.73
N LEU A 38 11.71 7.56 5.86
CA LEU A 38 10.29 7.74 5.53
C LEU A 38 9.41 7.29 6.69
N TYR A 39 8.35 8.05 6.97
CA TYR A 39 7.35 7.67 7.97
C TYR A 39 6.60 6.41 7.51
N TYR A 40 6.85 5.30 8.20
CA TYR A 40 6.29 4.00 7.85
C TYR A 40 4.85 3.89 8.37
N LEU A 41 3.88 3.90 7.46
CA LEU A 41 2.53 3.45 7.76
C LEU A 41 2.44 1.97 7.40
N GLY A 42 2.24 1.11 8.41
CA GLY A 42 1.91 -0.30 8.20
C GLY A 42 0.71 -0.45 7.26
N GLY A 43 0.70 -1.50 6.46
CA GLY A 43 -0.38 -1.82 5.53
C GLY A 43 -0.84 -3.26 5.74
N LEU A 44 -2.09 -3.55 5.37
CA LEU A 44 -2.71 -4.88 5.55
C LEU A 44 -2.14 -5.95 4.61
N THR A 45 -1.37 -5.54 3.60
CA THR A 45 -0.62 -6.41 2.69
C THR A 45 0.87 -6.13 2.88
N GLU A 46 1.55 -6.97 3.66
CA GLU A 46 3.00 -6.92 3.78
C GLU A 46 3.66 -7.37 2.46
N ALA A 47 4.95 -7.05 2.29
CA ALA A 47 5.69 -7.37 1.07
C ALA A 47 5.65 -8.86 0.72
N SER A 48 5.53 -9.72 1.73
CA SER A 48 5.43 -11.18 1.62
C SER A 48 4.17 -11.63 0.87
N GLU A 49 2.99 -11.09 1.19
CA GLU A 49 1.72 -11.52 0.58
C GLU A 49 1.62 -11.07 -0.88
N THR A 50 2.18 -9.91 -1.19
CA THR A 50 2.29 -9.41 -2.56
C THR A 50 3.21 -10.30 -3.41
N LEU A 51 4.35 -10.71 -2.84
CA LEU A 51 5.29 -11.60 -3.51
C LEU A 51 4.66 -12.97 -3.81
N ILE A 52 3.94 -13.54 -2.83
CA ILE A 52 3.25 -14.83 -3.00
C ILE A 52 2.16 -14.72 -4.08
N CYS A 53 1.37 -13.65 -4.10
CA CYS A 53 0.38 -13.43 -5.16
C CYS A 53 1.01 -13.35 -6.55
N PHE A 54 2.14 -12.64 -6.69
CA PHE A 54 2.84 -12.55 -7.97
C PHE A 54 3.47 -13.88 -8.39
N ALA A 55 4.02 -14.64 -7.44
CA ALA A 55 4.54 -15.99 -7.71
C ALA A 55 3.42 -16.93 -8.20
N LEU A 56 2.25 -16.91 -7.56
CA LEU A 56 1.08 -17.71 -7.97
C LEU A 56 0.58 -17.34 -9.37
N MET A 57 0.60 -16.05 -9.73
CA MET A 57 0.28 -15.58 -11.08
C MET A 57 1.25 -16.10 -12.15
N CYS A 58 2.53 -16.28 -11.79
CA CYS A 58 3.55 -16.84 -12.68
C CYS A 58 3.44 -18.37 -12.82
N LEU A 59 3.05 -19.07 -11.75
CA LEU A 59 2.89 -20.53 -11.72
C LEU A 59 1.61 -21.01 -12.43
N TRP A 60 0.52 -20.23 -12.37
CA TRP A 60 -0.75 -20.55 -13.03
C TRP A 60 -1.24 -19.40 -13.94
N PRO A 61 -0.74 -19.32 -15.19
CA PRO A 61 -1.07 -18.23 -16.11
C PRO A 61 -2.54 -18.25 -16.58
N ASP A 62 -3.20 -19.41 -16.65
CA ASP A 62 -4.62 -19.49 -17.03
C ASP A 62 -5.54 -18.78 -16.02
N GLN A 63 -5.21 -18.84 -14.73
CA GLN A 63 -5.97 -18.21 -13.65
C GLN A 63 -5.50 -16.77 -13.34
N PHE A 64 -4.63 -16.19 -14.18
CA PHE A 64 -4.03 -14.88 -13.97
C PHE A 64 -5.06 -13.78 -13.70
N ALA A 65 -6.20 -13.79 -14.41
CA ALA A 65 -7.23 -12.79 -14.24
C ALA A 65 -7.84 -12.82 -12.83
N TRP A 66 -8.11 -14.02 -12.30
CA TRP A 66 -8.71 -14.22 -10.98
C TRP A 66 -7.80 -13.67 -9.87
N TRP A 67 -6.52 -14.05 -9.91
CA TRP A 67 -5.51 -13.54 -8.97
C TRP A 67 -5.32 -12.03 -9.10
N ALA A 68 -5.30 -11.49 -10.32
CA ALA A 68 -5.08 -10.06 -10.55
C ALA A 68 -6.22 -9.20 -10.00
N TYR A 69 -7.48 -9.64 -10.12
CA TYR A 69 -8.62 -8.94 -9.53
C TYR A 69 -8.67 -9.07 -8.02
N GLY A 70 -8.33 -10.25 -7.47
CA GLY A 70 -8.20 -10.43 -6.01
C GLY A 70 -7.13 -9.52 -5.42
N PHE A 71 -5.95 -9.46 -6.04
CA PHE A 71 -4.88 -8.57 -5.63
C PHE A 71 -5.28 -7.09 -5.74
N ALA A 72 -5.97 -6.70 -6.82
CA ALA A 72 -6.45 -5.33 -6.99
C ALA A 72 -7.47 -4.91 -5.90
N ALA A 73 -8.35 -5.83 -5.47
CA ALA A 73 -9.29 -5.57 -4.38
C ALA A 73 -8.57 -5.35 -3.03
N LEU A 74 -7.56 -6.18 -2.74
CA LEU A 74 -6.71 -6.01 -1.56
C LEU A 74 -5.95 -4.67 -1.60
N CYS A 75 -5.36 -4.31 -2.74
CA CYS A 75 -4.72 -3.01 -2.92
C CYS A 75 -5.68 -1.84 -2.70
N ALA A 76 -6.90 -1.91 -3.26
CA ALA A 76 -7.92 -0.88 -3.07
C ALA A 76 -8.28 -0.71 -1.58
N LEU A 77 -8.40 -1.81 -0.85
CA LEU A 77 -8.66 -1.79 0.59
C LEU A 77 -7.47 -1.19 1.37
N THR A 78 -6.23 -1.51 1.00
CA THR A 78 -5.02 -0.89 1.59
C THR A 78 -4.95 0.62 1.32
N ILE A 79 -5.31 1.07 0.10
CA ILE A 79 -5.38 2.49 -0.23
C ILE A 79 -6.45 3.18 0.62
N ALA A 80 -7.64 2.59 0.73
CA ALA A 80 -8.73 3.15 1.53
C ALA A 80 -8.36 3.28 3.02
N THR A 81 -7.79 2.23 3.61
CA THR A 81 -7.34 2.26 5.02
C THR A 81 -6.23 3.29 5.24
N ARG A 82 -5.31 3.45 4.29
CA ARG A 82 -4.24 4.45 4.34
C ARG A 82 -4.77 5.88 4.21
N ILE A 83 -5.71 6.14 3.31
CA ILE A 83 -6.32 7.46 3.15
C ILE A 83 -7.16 7.82 4.38
N VAL A 84 -8.02 6.92 4.85
CA VAL A 84 -8.90 7.18 6.02
C VAL A 84 -8.09 7.27 7.32
N GLY A 85 -7.21 6.31 7.56
CA GLY A 85 -6.33 6.30 8.75
C GLY A 85 -5.35 7.45 8.73
N GLY A 86 -4.75 7.72 7.57
CA GLY A 86 -3.84 8.84 7.37
C GLY A 86 -4.53 10.19 7.56
N ALA A 87 -5.70 10.41 6.96
CA ALA A 87 -6.48 11.64 7.12
C ALA A 87 -6.91 11.85 8.59
N ARG A 88 -7.32 10.78 9.30
CA ARG A 88 -7.67 10.85 10.72
C ARG A 88 -6.48 11.21 11.62
N GLN A 89 -5.32 10.56 11.42
CA GLN A 89 -4.10 10.91 12.15
C GLN A 89 -3.65 12.35 11.88
N LEU A 90 -3.83 12.78 10.62
CA LEU A 90 -3.48 14.12 10.16
C LEU A 90 -4.42 15.20 10.73
N SER A 91 -5.71 14.88 10.92
CA SER A 91 -6.73 15.79 11.46
C SER A 91 -6.71 15.89 12.99
N ARG A 92 -6.16 14.90 13.72
CA ARG A 92 -6.17 14.86 15.20
C ARG A 92 -5.04 15.67 15.85
N ARG A 93 -4.17 16.30 15.05
CA ARG A 93 -3.10 17.22 15.47
C ARG A 93 -3.33 18.67 15.02
N VAL A 94 -4.54 19.01 14.55
CA VAL A 94 -4.96 20.41 14.36
C VAL A 94 -5.68 20.86 15.63
#